data_AF-X1LUU4-F1
#
_entry.id   AF-X1LUU4-F1
#
_cell.length_a   1.000
_cell.length_b   1.000
_cell.length_c   1.000
_cell.angle_alpha   90.00
_cell.angle_beta   90.00
_cell.angle_gamma   90.00
#
_symmetry.space_group_name_H-M   'P 1'
#
loop_
_entity.id
_entity.type
_entity.pdbx_description
1 polymer ?
#
loop_
_entity_poly.entity_id
_entity_poly.type
_entity_poly.pdbx_seq_one_letter_code
_entity_poly.pdbx_strand_id
1 'polypeptide(L)'
;MHEPEKATEKAKDLVRMAVAKARLIEPLKPVALPVNRRALVIGGGVAGMTSALTLAEQGFEVYLIERSNALGGVARRIHYNIDGEDVQQFLGKLINKVQEHPKIRVYTDTWIVDVHGYVGNFTTEIMRYRGRVVEKIDHGVTIIATGAEEHKTDEYLYGRDPRVLTQLELEEEIVGKNPDIINCDNLVMIQCVGSRNDERPYCSRVCCNEAIKNALKLKELKPEMNIYILYRDVRTYGFYEQYYEEARQKGIVF
;
A
#
# COMPACT_ATOMS: atom_id res chain seq x y z
N MET A 1 3.25 -1.80 34.55
CA MET A 1 2.02 -1.44 35.30
C MET A 1 2.23 -1.88 36.75
N HIS A 2 2.99 -1.10 37.53
CA HIS A 2 3.57 -1.59 38.80
C HIS A 2 3.38 -0.66 40.01
N GLU A 3 2.52 0.37 39.91
CA GLU A 3 2.25 1.28 41.03
C GLU A 3 0.74 1.51 41.18
N PRO A 4 -0.01 0.50 41.65
CA PRO A 4 -1.48 0.57 41.71
C PRO A 4 -1.97 1.71 42.60
N GLU A 5 -1.34 1.94 43.75
CA GLU A 5 -1.74 3.01 44.69
C GLU A 5 -1.54 4.41 44.09
N LYS A 6 -0.38 4.68 43.47
CA LYS A 6 -0.13 5.95 42.78
C LYS A 6 -1.05 6.15 41.57
N ALA A 7 -1.37 5.07 40.86
CA ALA A 7 -2.34 5.11 39.76
C ALA A 7 -3.75 5.45 40.27
N THR A 8 -4.15 4.93 41.44
CA THR A 8 -5.41 5.27 42.09
C THR A 8 -5.44 6.74 42.50
N GLU A 9 -4.39 7.28 43.11
CA GLU A 9 -4.34 8.71 43.47
C GLU A 9 -4.40 9.62 42.23
N LYS A 10 -3.63 9.29 41.18
CA LYS A 10 -3.73 10.00 39.89
C LYS A 10 -5.15 9.94 39.31
N ALA A 11 -5.83 8.79 39.40
CA ALA A 11 -7.19 8.66 38.91
C ALA A 11 -8.17 9.55 39.70
N LYS A 12 -8.05 9.60 41.03
CA LYS A 12 -8.84 10.52 41.87
C LYS A 12 -8.63 11.97 41.47
N ASP A 13 -7.39 12.35 41.16
CA ASP A 13 -7.06 13.70 40.71
C ASP A 13 -7.65 14.03 39.35
N LEU A 14 -7.56 13.11 38.37
CA LEU A 14 -8.18 13.29 37.06
C LEU A 14 -9.70 13.45 37.17
N VAL A 15 -10.36 12.67 38.05
CA VAL A 15 -11.80 12.83 38.34
C VAL A 15 -12.08 14.19 38.96
N ARG A 16 -11.29 14.61 39.96
CA ARG A 16 -11.45 15.91 40.61
C ARG A 16 -11.27 17.08 39.63
N MET A 17 -10.30 17.00 38.72
CA MET A 17 -10.10 17.98 37.65
C MET A 17 -11.27 18.01 36.67
N ALA A 18 -11.77 16.84 36.26
CA ALA A 18 -12.94 16.75 35.39
C ALA A 18 -14.20 17.34 36.04
N VAL A 19 -14.44 17.06 37.32
CA VAL A 19 -15.54 17.65 38.10
C VAL A 19 -15.38 19.17 38.22
N ALA A 20 -14.16 19.66 38.47
CA ALA A 20 -13.90 21.10 38.52
C ALA A 20 -14.21 21.80 37.19
N LYS A 21 -13.82 21.19 36.06
CA LYS A 21 -14.19 21.69 34.72
C LYS A 21 -15.70 21.62 34.48
N ALA A 22 -16.33 20.49 34.79
CA ALA A 22 -17.76 20.27 34.54
C ALA A 22 -18.67 21.27 35.26
N ARG A 23 -18.27 21.74 36.46
CA ARG A 23 -18.99 22.79 37.21
C ARG A 23 -19.06 24.13 36.46
N LEU A 24 -18.18 24.38 35.49
CA LEU A 24 -18.06 25.63 34.75
C LEU A 24 -18.37 25.46 33.25
N ILE A 25 -18.81 24.28 32.80
CA ILE A 25 -19.17 24.07 31.39
C ILE A 25 -20.49 24.80 31.10
N GLU A 26 -20.48 25.59 30.03
CA GLU A 26 -21.67 26.21 29.48
C GLU A 26 -22.26 25.35 28.33
N PRO A 27 -23.59 25.37 28.13
CA PRO A 27 -24.22 24.60 27.06
C PRO A 27 -23.82 25.16 25.68
N LEU A 28 -23.16 24.33 24.86
CA LEU A 28 -22.82 24.64 23.48
C LEU A 28 -23.94 24.19 22.54
N LYS A 29 -24.23 25.01 21.53
CA LYS A 29 -25.17 24.64 20.46
C LYS A 29 -24.42 24.00 19.29
N PRO A 30 -24.86 22.84 18.78
CA PRO A 30 -24.30 22.28 17.56
C PRO A 30 -24.49 23.24 16.37
N VAL A 31 -23.43 23.42 15.59
CA VAL A 31 -23.47 24.20 14.34
C VAL A 31 -23.64 23.24 13.18
N ALA A 32 -24.70 23.42 12.38
CA ALA A 32 -24.86 22.71 11.12
C ALA A 32 -24.06 23.43 10.04
N LEU A 33 -23.12 22.72 9.42
CA LEU A 33 -22.29 23.25 8.33
C LEU A 33 -22.66 22.53 7.03
N PRO A 34 -22.76 23.25 5.89
CA PRO A 34 -22.97 22.62 4.60
C PRO A 34 -21.80 21.69 4.27
N VAL A 35 -22.04 20.66 3.46
CA VAL A 35 -21.00 19.72 3.04
C VAL A 35 -20.89 19.75 1.53
N ASN A 36 -19.68 20.00 1.04
CA ASN A 36 -19.32 19.84 -0.35
C ASN A 36 -19.38 18.35 -0.73
N ARG A 37 -20.25 17.99 -1.67
CA ARG A 37 -20.50 16.59 -2.09
C ARG A 37 -19.50 16.09 -3.14
N ARG A 38 -18.26 16.55 -3.06
CA ARG A 38 -17.14 16.12 -3.90
C ARG A 38 -16.09 15.45 -3.03
N ALA A 39 -15.36 14.49 -3.60
CA ALA A 39 -14.27 13.80 -2.93
C ALA A 39 -12.94 14.06 -3.63
N LEU A 40 -11.87 14.14 -2.83
CA LEU A 40 -10.50 14.11 -3.31
C LEU A 40 -9.87 12.76 -2.96
N VAL A 41 -9.24 12.11 -3.93
CA VAL A 41 -8.45 10.88 -3.71
C VAL A 41 -7.00 11.18 -4.07
N ILE A 42 -6.09 10.88 -3.17
CA ILE A 42 -4.66 11.13 -3.31
C ILE A 42 -3.95 9.79 -3.51
N GLY A 43 -3.34 9.59 -4.67
CA GLY A 43 -2.66 8.37 -5.07
C GLY A 43 -3.49 7.55 -6.06
N GLY A 44 -2.95 7.38 -7.27
CA GLY A 44 -3.54 6.65 -8.39
C GLY A 44 -3.18 5.16 -8.42
N GLY A 45 -2.78 4.56 -7.29
CA GLY A 45 -2.62 3.10 -7.16
C GLY A 45 -3.98 2.38 -7.13
N VAL A 46 -3.95 1.04 -7.04
CA VAL A 46 -5.18 0.21 -6.99
C VAL A 46 -6.16 0.70 -5.92
N ALA A 47 -5.69 0.96 -4.70
CA ALA A 47 -6.54 1.42 -3.60
C ALA A 47 -7.26 2.75 -3.90
N GLY A 48 -6.53 3.73 -4.45
CA GLY A 48 -7.10 5.04 -4.77
C GLY A 48 -8.03 4.99 -5.97
N MET A 49 -7.66 4.26 -7.03
CA MET A 49 -8.51 4.03 -8.19
C MET A 49 -9.82 3.33 -7.83
N THR A 50 -9.77 2.27 -7.01
CA THR A 50 -10.99 1.60 -6.51
C THR A 50 -11.84 2.54 -5.68
N SER A 51 -11.24 3.31 -4.76
CA SER A 51 -11.96 4.27 -3.94
C SER A 51 -12.66 5.34 -4.79
N ALA A 52 -11.96 5.86 -5.80
CA ALA A 52 -12.50 6.86 -6.72
C ALA A 52 -13.67 6.30 -7.54
N LEU A 53 -13.51 5.10 -8.09
CA LEU A 53 -14.55 4.43 -8.87
C LEU A 53 -15.79 4.15 -8.02
N THR A 54 -15.63 3.59 -6.82
CA THR A 54 -16.75 3.29 -5.92
C THR A 54 -17.53 4.54 -5.50
N LEU A 55 -16.85 5.66 -5.24
CA LEU A 55 -17.53 6.93 -4.95
C LEU A 55 -18.25 7.51 -6.17
N ALA A 56 -17.63 7.39 -7.34
CA ALA A 56 -18.18 7.92 -8.57
C ALA A 56 -19.42 7.13 -9.05
N GLU A 57 -19.42 5.80 -8.88
CA GLU A 57 -20.55 4.91 -9.14
C GLU A 57 -21.75 5.22 -8.22
N GLN A 58 -21.51 5.68 -6.99
CA GLN A 58 -22.54 6.20 -6.09
C GLN A 58 -23.02 7.62 -6.46
N GLY A 59 -22.40 8.24 -7.45
CA GLY A 59 -22.82 9.51 -8.00
C GLY A 59 -22.10 10.74 -7.45
N PHE A 60 -21.03 10.60 -6.68
CA PHE A 60 -20.21 11.73 -6.24
C PHE A 60 -19.20 12.14 -7.30
N GLU A 61 -18.90 13.44 -7.40
CA GLU A 61 -17.77 13.90 -8.22
C GLU A 61 -16.48 13.64 -7.46
N VAL A 62 -15.48 13.10 -8.15
CA VAL A 62 -14.20 12.70 -7.56
C VAL A 62 -13.04 13.32 -8.33
N TYR A 63 -12.12 13.94 -7.61
CA TYR A 63 -10.83 14.35 -8.13
C TYR A 63 -9.79 13.31 -7.70
N LEU A 64 -9.10 12.69 -8.66
CA LEU A 64 -8.04 11.73 -8.39
C LEU A 64 -6.68 12.37 -8.74
N ILE A 65 -5.84 12.57 -7.74
CA ILE A 65 -4.50 13.16 -7.89
C ILE A 65 -3.45 12.05 -7.86
N GLU A 66 -2.62 11.98 -8.89
CA GLU A 66 -1.46 11.10 -9.00
C GLU A 66 -0.19 11.93 -9.25
N ARG A 67 0.85 11.62 -8.48
CA ARG A 67 2.14 12.30 -8.54
C ARG A 67 2.90 11.99 -9.84
N SER A 68 2.81 10.75 -10.27
CA SER A 68 3.47 10.21 -11.46
C SER A 68 2.70 10.57 -12.73
N ASN A 69 3.33 10.37 -13.88
CA ASN A 69 2.69 10.59 -15.17
C ASN A 69 1.62 9.54 -15.54
N ALA A 70 1.46 8.49 -14.74
CA ALA A 70 0.55 7.40 -15.01
C ALA A 70 -0.07 6.83 -13.72
N LEU A 71 -1.33 6.41 -13.81
CA LEU A 71 -2.01 5.64 -12.76
C LEU A 71 -1.44 4.22 -12.65
N GLY A 72 -1.61 3.59 -11.50
CA GLY A 72 -1.38 2.16 -11.27
C GLY A 72 -0.46 1.83 -10.10
N GLY A 73 0.44 2.75 -9.74
CA GLY A 73 1.37 2.57 -8.62
C GLY A 73 2.21 1.29 -8.75
N VAL A 74 2.53 0.66 -7.62
CA VAL A 74 3.36 -0.56 -7.58
C VAL A 74 2.76 -1.74 -8.34
N ALA A 75 1.43 -1.78 -8.53
CA ALA A 75 0.77 -2.84 -9.27
C ALA A 75 1.22 -2.91 -10.75
N ARG A 76 1.86 -1.86 -11.28
CA ARG A 76 2.51 -1.92 -12.60
C ARG A 76 3.71 -2.88 -12.67
N ARG A 77 4.32 -3.18 -11.53
CA ARG A 77 5.47 -4.10 -11.39
C ARG A 77 5.05 -5.52 -10.99
N ILE A 78 3.76 -5.74 -10.71
CA ILE A 78 3.23 -7.03 -10.28
C ILE A 78 2.40 -7.59 -11.43
N HIS A 79 2.83 -8.71 -12.00
CA HIS A 79 2.26 -9.31 -13.19
C HIS A 79 1.27 -10.43 -12.90
N TYR A 80 1.47 -11.17 -11.81
CA TYR A 80 0.57 -12.24 -11.41
C TYR A 80 0.35 -12.25 -9.91
N ASN A 81 -0.83 -12.71 -9.49
CA ASN A 81 -1.12 -12.99 -8.08
C ASN A 81 -0.77 -14.45 -7.75
N ILE A 82 -0.97 -14.85 -6.50
CA ILE A 82 -0.65 -16.20 -6.03
C ILE A 82 -1.51 -17.29 -6.66
N ASP A 83 -2.69 -16.93 -7.18
CA ASP A 83 -3.58 -17.82 -7.94
C ASP A 83 -3.21 -17.91 -9.43
N GLY A 84 -2.19 -17.17 -9.88
CA GLY A 84 -1.74 -17.13 -11.26
C GLY A 84 -2.59 -16.24 -12.18
N GLU A 85 -3.47 -15.42 -11.64
CA GLU A 85 -4.29 -14.47 -12.42
C GLU A 85 -3.45 -13.28 -12.91
N ASP A 86 -3.82 -12.73 -14.07
CA ASP A 86 -3.13 -11.61 -14.70
C ASP A 86 -3.50 -10.26 -14.04
N VAL A 87 -2.55 -9.75 -13.25
CA VAL A 87 -2.69 -8.47 -12.54
C VAL A 87 -2.63 -7.28 -13.49
N GLN A 88 -1.88 -7.37 -14.60
CA GLN A 88 -1.80 -6.28 -15.59
C GLN A 88 -3.12 -6.13 -16.35
N GLN A 89 -3.80 -7.23 -16.66
CA GLN A 89 -5.12 -7.18 -17.26
C GLN A 89 -6.16 -6.55 -16.31
N PHE A 90 -6.16 -6.95 -15.04
CA PHE A 90 -7.00 -6.32 -14.01
C PHE A 90 -6.72 -4.81 -13.91
N LEU A 91 -5.43 -4.45 -13.83
CA LEU A 91 -4.99 -3.07 -13.70
C LEU A 91 -5.43 -2.22 -14.90
N GLY A 92 -5.24 -2.72 -16.12
CA GLY A 92 -5.67 -2.04 -17.35
C GLY A 92 -7.17 -1.79 -17.37
N LYS A 93 -7.98 -2.79 -16.99
CA LYS A 93 -9.44 -2.64 -16.87
C LYS A 93 -9.83 -1.56 -15.84
N LEU A 94 -9.17 -1.54 -14.69
CA LEU A 94 -9.42 -0.55 -13.64
C LEU A 94 -9.03 0.87 -14.09
N ILE A 95 -7.87 1.03 -14.73
CA ILE A 95 -7.42 2.32 -15.27
C ILE A 95 -8.42 2.85 -16.29
N ASN A 96 -8.85 2.02 -17.25
CA ASN A 96 -9.81 2.44 -18.27
C ASN A 96 -11.13 2.89 -17.63
N LYS A 97 -11.68 2.10 -16.69
CA LYS A 97 -12.90 2.48 -15.96
C LYS A 97 -12.77 3.82 -15.26
N VAL A 98 -11.62 4.09 -14.62
CA VAL A 98 -11.39 5.35 -13.91
C VAL A 98 -11.23 6.53 -14.87
N GLN A 99 -10.52 6.35 -15.98
CA GLN A 99 -10.27 7.42 -16.95
C GLN A 99 -11.51 7.78 -17.78
N GLU A 100 -12.37 6.81 -18.08
CA GLU A 100 -13.59 7.00 -18.87
C GLU A 100 -14.79 7.46 -18.02
N HIS A 101 -14.71 7.37 -16.69
CA HIS A 101 -15.86 7.68 -15.83
C HIS A 101 -16.16 9.20 -15.81
N PRO A 102 -17.40 9.64 -16.15
CA PRO A 102 -17.72 11.06 -16.33
C PRO A 102 -17.66 11.87 -15.03
N LYS A 103 -17.72 11.21 -13.87
CA LYS A 103 -17.63 11.84 -12.54
C LYS A 103 -16.23 11.80 -11.93
N ILE A 104 -15.23 11.24 -12.61
CA ILE A 104 -13.85 11.21 -12.11
C ILE A 104 -13.00 12.14 -12.96
N ARG A 105 -12.40 13.14 -12.33
CA ARG A 105 -11.39 13.99 -12.97
C ARG A 105 -10.01 13.57 -12.49
N VAL A 106 -9.24 12.97 -13.39
CA VAL A 106 -7.89 12.48 -13.12
C VAL A 106 -6.85 13.58 -13.37
N TYR A 107 -5.90 13.69 -12.46
CA TYR A 107 -4.73 14.57 -12.55
C TYR A 107 -3.48 13.72 -12.37
N THR A 108 -2.71 13.51 -13.43
CA THR A 108 -1.36 12.96 -13.35
C THR A 108 -0.34 14.08 -13.29
N ASP A 109 0.92 13.76 -12.98
CA ASP A 109 2.01 14.74 -12.84
C ASP A 109 1.61 15.91 -11.92
N THR A 110 0.94 15.60 -10.82
CA THR A 110 0.31 16.62 -9.96
C THR A 110 0.66 16.40 -8.49
N TRP A 111 1.06 17.48 -7.82
CA TRP A 111 1.38 17.52 -6.39
C TRP A 111 0.41 18.41 -5.64
N ILE A 112 0.17 18.06 -4.37
CA ILE A 112 -0.53 18.93 -3.44
C ILE A 112 0.49 19.88 -2.81
N VAL A 113 0.17 21.17 -2.83
CA VAL A 113 1.01 22.23 -2.28
C VAL A 113 0.52 22.65 -0.90
N ASP A 114 -0.80 22.80 -0.76
CA ASP A 114 -1.42 23.20 0.51
C ASP A 114 -2.84 22.64 0.65
N VAL A 115 -3.31 22.56 1.89
CA VAL A 115 -4.67 22.13 2.24
C VAL A 115 -5.21 23.02 3.34
N HIS A 116 -6.38 23.61 3.08
CA HIS A 116 -7.09 24.44 4.04
C HIS A 116 -8.51 23.92 4.27
N GLY A 117 -9.15 24.40 5.33
CA GLY A 117 -10.56 24.14 5.63
C GLY A 117 -10.77 23.12 6.74
N TYR A 118 -11.95 22.51 6.74
CA TYR A 118 -12.41 21.59 7.79
C TYR A 118 -13.33 20.52 7.18
N VAL A 119 -13.73 19.53 7.99
CA VAL A 119 -14.59 18.42 7.55
C VAL A 119 -15.81 18.94 6.79
N GLY A 120 -15.98 18.49 5.55
CA GLY A 120 -17.06 18.89 4.67
C GLY A 120 -16.78 20.13 3.80
N ASN A 121 -15.75 20.92 4.10
CA ASN A 121 -15.38 22.13 3.35
C ASN A 121 -13.85 22.31 3.34
N PHE A 122 -13.17 21.47 2.57
CA PHE A 122 -11.74 21.60 2.32
C PHE A 122 -11.50 22.28 0.97
N THR A 123 -10.39 23.01 0.90
CA THR A 123 -9.82 23.52 -0.35
C THR A 123 -8.39 23.00 -0.44
N THR A 124 -8.10 22.23 -1.47
CA THR A 124 -6.76 21.71 -1.75
C THR A 124 -6.15 22.43 -2.93
N GLU A 125 -4.93 22.93 -2.74
CA GLU A 125 -4.13 23.59 -3.75
C GLU A 125 -3.22 22.57 -4.43
N ILE A 126 -3.34 22.44 -5.76
CA ILE A 126 -2.56 21.50 -6.56
C ILE A 126 -1.68 22.21 -7.58
N MET A 127 -0.52 21.61 -7.89
CA MET A 127 0.43 22.08 -8.89
C MET A 127 0.73 20.95 -9.87
N ARG A 128 0.62 21.24 -11.18
CA ARG A 128 0.94 20.30 -12.27
C ARG A 128 2.38 20.49 -12.76
N TYR A 129 3.05 19.43 -13.20
CA TYR A 129 4.39 19.50 -13.81
C TYR A 129 4.37 20.44 -15.02
N ARG A 130 5.27 21.43 -15.04
CA ARG A 130 5.33 22.57 -16.01
C ARG A 130 4.29 23.69 -15.84
N GLY A 131 3.40 23.60 -14.85
CA GLY A 131 2.52 24.70 -14.48
C GLY A 131 3.10 25.54 -13.32
N ARG A 132 3.18 26.86 -13.49
CA ARG A 132 3.33 27.80 -12.35
C ARG A 132 1.98 28.14 -11.71
N VAL A 133 0.89 27.61 -12.24
CA VAL A 133 -0.48 27.91 -11.82
C VAL A 133 -0.91 26.87 -10.80
N VAL A 134 -1.31 27.36 -9.63
CA VAL A 134 -1.95 26.57 -8.59
C VAL A 134 -3.45 26.50 -8.90
N GLU A 135 -3.98 25.31 -9.11
CA GLU A 135 -5.43 25.07 -9.22
C GLU A 135 -5.99 24.74 -7.84
N LYS A 136 -7.17 25.30 -7.51
CA LYS A 136 -7.87 25.04 -6.25
C LYS A 136 -8.98 24.04 -6.46
N ILE A 137 -9.04 23.04 -5.61
CA ILE A 137 -10.06 21.99 -5.62
C ILE A 137 -10.82 22.02 -4.30
N ASP A 138 -12.11 22.33 -4.36
CA ASP A 138 -12.99 22.25 -3.20
C ASP A 138 -13.63 20.87 -3.10
N HIS A 139 -13.51 20.24 -1.92
CA HIS A 139 -14.07 18.93 -1.63
C HIS A 139 -14.52 18.82 -0.17
N GLY A 140 -15.40 17.86 0.12
CA GLY A 140 -15.87 17.63 1.50
C GLY A 140 -15.08 16.55 2.23
N VAL A 141 -14.44 15.64 1.49
CA VAL A 141 -13.72 14.49 2.04
C VAL A 141 -12.48 14.19 1.22
N THR A 142 -11.45 13.70 1.89
CA THR A 142 -10.21 13.22 1.28
C THR A 142 -9.94 11.77 1.63
N ILE A 143 -9.52 10.98 0.64
CA ILE A 143 -8.98 9.63 0.83
C ILE A 143 -7.49 9.66 0.49
N ILE A 144 -6.66 9.26 1.45
CA ILE A 144 -5.20 9.16 1.27
C ILE A 144 -4.87 7.71 0.93
N ALA A 145 -4.44 7.48 -0.31
CA ALA A 145 -4.11 6.19 -0.89
C ALA A 145 -2.75 6.25 -1.62
N THR A 146 -1.77 6.91 -1.02
CA THR A 146 -0.43 7.18 -1.60
C THR A 146 0.46 5.94 -1.73
N GLY A 147 -0.01 4.78 -1.26
CA GLY A 147 0.68 3.50 -1.40
C GLY A 147 1.88 3.35 -0.47
N ALA A 148 2.79 2.48 -0.87
CA ALA A 148 4.05 2.18 -0.19
C ALA A 148 5.16 1.99 -1.24
N GLU A 149 6.40 2.16 -0.81
CA GLU A 149 7.58 1.95 -1.64
C GLU A 149 8.33 0.69 -1.18
N GLU A 150 8.91 -0.02 -2.13
CA GLU A 150 9.79 -1.16 -1.83
C GLU A 150 11.04 -0.68 -1.10
N HIS A 151 11.43 -1.41 -0.06
CA HIS A 151 12.66 -1.09 0.64
C HIS A 151 13.87 -1.53 -0.18
N LYS A 152 14.72 -0.56 -0.53
CA LYS A 152 16.07 -0.81 -1.03
C LYS A 152 17.03 -0.98 0.16
N THR A 153 17.62 -2.16 0.29
CA THR A 153 18.58 -2.49 1.35
C THR A 153 20.01 -2.31 0.85
N ASP A 154 20.96 -2.04 1.74
CA ASP A 154 22.40 -2.13 1.42
C ASP A 154 23.01 -3.47 1.90
N GLU A 155 22.16 -4.37 2.43
CA GLU A 155 22.55 -5.70 2.90
C GLU A 155 22.75 -6.68 1.74
N TYR A 156 23.40 -7.80 2.03
CA TYR A 156 23.50 -8.97 1.14
C TYR A 156 24.00 -8.68 -0.29
N LEU A 157 24.82 -7.63 -0.46
CA LEU A 157 25.39 -7.20 -1.74
C LEU A 157 24.36 -6.65 -2.75
N TYR A 158 23.18 -6.23 -2.32
CA TYR A 158 22.23 -5.55 -3.20
C TYR A 158 22.87 -4.30 -3.84
N GLY A 159 22.66 -4.14 -5.14
CA GLY A 159 23.30 -3.08 -5.95
C GLY A 159 24.80 -3.27 -6.23
N ARG A 160 25.43 -4.34 -5.72
CA ARG A 160 26.86 -4.66 -5.96
C ARG A 160 27.05 -5.94 -6.77
N ASP A 161 26.19 -6.94 -6.56
CA ASP A 161 26.18 -8.17 -7.35
C ASP A 161 24.88 -8.22 -8.18
N PRO A 162 24.95 -8.33 -9.52
CA PRO A 162 23.77 -8.33 -10.38
C PRO A 162 22.85 -9.54 -10.18
N ARG A 163 23.31 -10.58 -9.46
CA ARG A 163 22.50 -11.76 -9.12
C ARG A 163 21.63 -11.55 -7.88
N VAL A 164 21.84 -10.45 -7.14
CA VAL A 164 21.07 -10.14 -5.93
C VAL A 164 19.93 -9.20 -6.31
N LEU A 165 18.72 -9.76 -6.30
CA LEU A 165 17.49 -9.08 -6.70
C LEU A 165 16.54 -8.96 -5.50
N THR A 166 15.75 -7.90 -5.49
CA THR A 166 14.53 -7.81 -4.69
C THR A 166 13.45 -8.76 -5.22
N GLN A 167 12.39 -8.99 -4.45
CA GLN A 167 11.28 -9.83 -4.90
C GLN A 167 10.52 -9.21 -6.08
N LEU A 168 10.37 -7.88 -6.13
CA LEU A 168 9.73 -7.22 -7.28
C LEU A 168 10.59 -7.30 -8.53
N GLU A 169 11.90 -7.09 -8.41
CA GLU A 169 12.83 -7.28 -9.54
C GLU A 169 12.86 -8.74 -10.01
N LEU A 170 12.86 -9.69 -9.09
CA LEU A 170 12.80 -11.12 -9.43
C LEU A 170 11.52 -11.44 -10.23
N GLU A 171 10.37 -10.90 -9.85
CA GLU A 171 9.12 -11.09 -10.61
C GLU A 171 9.25 -10.52 -12.04
N GLU A 172 9.83 -9.32 -12.18
CA GLU A 172 10.11 -8.69 -13.48
C GLU A 172 11.03 -9.58 -14.35
N GLU A 173 12.08 -10.16 -13.77
CA GLU A 173 13.00 -11.07 -14.47
C GLU A 173 12.34 -12.40 -14.87
N ILE A 174 11.45 -12.95 -14.03
CA ILE A 174 10.66 -14.15 -14.33
C ILE A 174 9.75 -13.89 -15.53
N VAL A 175 9.04 -12.76 -15.54
CA VAL A 175 8.13 -12.36 -16.64
C VAL A 175 8.91 -12.06 -17.91
N GLY A 176 10.06 -11.40 -17.79
CA GLY A 176 10.99 -11.15 -18.87
C GLY A 176 11.66 -12.42 -19.42
N LYS A 177 11.46 -13.57 -18.76
CA LYS A 177 12.09 -14.86 -19.09
C LYS A 177 13.60 -14.76 -19.17
N ASN A 178 14.22 -14.03 -18.24
CA ASN A 178 15.67 -13.89 -18.19
C ASN A 178 16.32 -15.29 -18.07
N PRO A 179 17.15 -15.72 -19.06
CA PRO A 179 17.80 -17.02 -19.07
C PRO A 179 18.64 -17.29 -17.81
N ASP A 180 19.27 -16.27 -17.25
CA ASP A 180 20.12 -16.42 -16.06
C ASP A 180 19.31 -16.76 -14.80
N ILE A 181 18.04 -16.33 -14.75
CA ILE A 181 17.12 -16.61 -13.66
C ILE A 181 16.36 -17.92 -13.90
N ILE A 182 15.71 -18.07 -15.06
CA ILE A 182 14.84 -19.23 -15.31
C ILE A 182 15.63 -20.53 -15.47
N ASN A 183 16.90 -20.46 -15.89
CA ASN A 183 17.75 -21.64 -16.06
C ASN A 183 18.70 -21.87 -14.87
N CYS A 184 18.70 -21.03 -13.82
CA CYS A 184 19.57 -21.27 -12.68
C CYS A 184 19.23 -22.60 -11.99
N ASP A 185 20.23 -23.27 -11.42
CA ASP A 185 20.01 -24.52 -10.70
C ASP A 185 19.61 -24.29 -9.25
N ASN A 186 20.05 -23.17 -8.66
CA ASN A 186 19.89 -22.88 -7.25
C ASN A 186 19.45 -21.43 -7.06
N LEU A 187 18.36 -21.24 -6.34
CA LEU A 187 17.84 -19.94 -5.93
C LEU A 187 17.67 -19.90 -4.41
N VAL A 188 18.15 -18.82 -3.79
CA VAL A 188 17.98 -18.57 -2.36
C VAL A 188 17.20 -17.27 -2.18
N MET A 189 16.11 -17.31 -1.43
CA MET A 189 15.31 -16.15 -1.05
C MET A 189 15.49 -15.90 0.45
N ILE A 190 15.79 -14.65 0.82
CA ILE A 190 15.98 -14.27 2.23
C ILE A 190 14.76 -13.47 2.69
N GLN A 191 14.08 -13.95 3.73
CA GLN A 191 12.91 -13.27 4.29
C GLN A 191 13.30 -12.18 5.30
N CYS A 192 12.35 -11.27 5.54
CA CYS A 192 12.47 -10.19 6.52
C CYS A 192 13.61 -9.18 6.27
N VAL A 193 14.13 -9.09 5.03
CA VAL A 193 15.13 -8.08 4.68
C VAL A 193 14.53 -6.68 4.88
N GLY A 194 15.17 -5.86 5.72
CA GLY A 194 14.69 -4.54 6.14
C GLY A 194 13.36 -4.52 6.91
N SER A 195 12.94 -5.63 7.52
CA SER A 195 11.76 -5.74 8.38
C SER A 195 12.05 -6.59 9.62
N ARG A 196 11.28 -6.42 10.70
CA ARG A 196 11.48 -7.15 11.97
C ARG A 196 12.91 -7.02 12.50
N ASN A 197 13.45 -5.80 12.43
CA ASN A 197 14.74 -5.40 12.99
C ASN A 197 14.55 -4.21 13.95
N ASP A 198 15.62 -3.74 14.57
CA ASP A 198 15.54 -2.69 15.61
C ASP A 198 14.99 -1.37 15.06
N GLU A 199 15.34 -1.00 13.82
CA GLU A 199 14.85 0.21 13.18
C GLU A 199 13.40 0.09 12.69
N ARG A 200 13.00 -1.11 12.25
CA ARG A 200 11.69 -1.44 11.69
C ARG A 200 11.17 -2.71 12.34
N PRO A 201 10.64 -2.62 13.57
CA PRO A 201 10.21 -3.78 14.34
C PRO A 201 8.94 -4.45 13.80
N TYR A 202 8.32 -3.88 12.76
CA TYR A 202 7.11 -4.41 12.14
C TYR A 202 7.40 -5.49 11.08
N CYS A 203 6.39 -6.29 10.77
CA CYS A 203 6.39 -7.22 9.65
C CYS A 203 5.75 -6.57 8.43
N SER A 204 6.39 -6.66 7.27
CA SER A 204 5.87 -6.13 5.99
C SER A 204 4.68 -6.89 5.42
N ARG A 205 4.27 -8.00 6.07
CA ARG A 205 3.05 -8.79 5.84
C ARG A 205 2.93 -9.51 4.48
N VAL A 206 3.55 -8.99 3.42
CA VAL A 206 3.41 -9.51 2.04
C VAL A 206 4.58 -10.37 1.59
N CYS A 207 5.77 -10.19 2.20
CA CYS A 207 7.02 -10.78 1.70
C CYS A 207 7.03 -12.32 1.67
N CYS A 208 6.43 -12.99 2.66
CA CYS A 208 6.37 -14.45 2.68
C CYS A 208 5.50 -15.00 1.53
N ASN A 209 4.33 -14.40 1.30
CA ASN A 209 3.43 -14.79 0.22
C ASN A 209 4.05 -14.52 -1.15
N GLU A 210 4.72 -13.38 -1.29
CA GLU A 210 5.41 -12.99 -2.52
C GLU A 210 6.53 -13.97 -2.88
N ALA A 211 7.34 -14.36 -1.90
CA ALA A 211 8.40 -15.35 -2.10
C ALA A 211 7.84 -16.73 -2.49
N ILE A 212 6.76 -17.18 -1.82
CA ILE A 212 6.09 -18.44 -2.17
C ILE A 212 5.51 -18.38 -3.58
N LYS A 213 4.85 -17.28 -3.94
CA LYS A 213 4.30 -17.04 -5.28
C LYS A 213 5.39 -17.17 -6.35
N ASN A 214 6.50 -16.44 -6.20
CA ASN A 214 7.59 -16.46 -7.18
C ASN A 214 8.29 -17.83 -7.22
N ALA A 215 8.44 -18.50 -6.08
CA ALA A 215 9.03 -19.83 -6.02
C ALA A 215 8.16 -20.89 -6.72
N LEU A 216 6.84 -20.86 -6.50
CA LEU A 216 5.89 -21.72 -7.21
C LEU A 216 5.95 -21.46 -8.72
N LYS A 217 6.01 -20.19 -9.14
CA LYS A 217 6.11 -19.85 -10.56
C LYS A 217 7.37 -20.37 -11.21
N LEU A 218 8.51 -20.29 -10.51
CA LEU A 218 9.76 -20.87 -10.98
C LEU A 218 9.71 -22.39 -11.05
N LYS A 219 9.04 -23.07 -10.11
CA LYS A 219 8.81 -24.52 -10.18
C LYS A 219 7.93 -24.95 -11.34
N GLU A 220 7.03 -24.10 -11.84
CA GLU A 220 6.30 -24.35 -13.09
C GLU A 220 7.21 -24.29 -14.31
N LEU A 221 8.17 -23.35 -14.32
CA LEU A 221 9.09 -23.13 -15.44
C LEU A 221 10.24 -24.16 -15.46
N LYS A 222 10.78 -24.49 -14.29
CA LYS A 222 11.91 -25.40 -14.08
C LYS A 222 11.68 -26.26 -12.82
N PRO A 223 10.95 -27.39 -12.93
CA PRO A 223 10.59 -28.23 -11.77
C PRO A 223 11.78 -28.70 -10.91
N GLU A 224 12.93 -28.91 -11.55
CA GLU A 224 14.17 -29.37 -10.93
C GLU A 224 15.01 -28.27 -10.25
N MET A 225 14.62 -26.99 -10.37
CA MET A 225 15.34 -25.88 -9.71
C MET A 225 15.32 -26.07 -8.19
N ASN A 226 16.48 -25.99 -7.53
CA ASN A 226 16.57 -26.03 -6.08
C ASN A 226 16.25 -24.63 -5.52
N ILE A 227 15.17 -24.52 -4.75
CA ILE A 227 14.75 -23.23 -4.16
C ILE A 227 14.77 -23.35 -2.64
N TYR A 228 15.46 -22.40 -2.00
CA TYR A 228 15.59 -22.29 -0.55
C TYR A 228 15.03 -20.95 -0.07
N ILE A 229 14.10 -20.95 0.86
CA ILE A 229 13.51 -19.74 1.45
C ILE A 229 13.97 -19.64 2.90
N LEU A 230 14.98 -18.81 3.18
CA LEU A 230 15.50 -18.60 4.52
C LEU A 230 14.55 -17.69 5.31
N TYR A 231 14.02 -18.19 6.42
CA TYR A 231 12.94 -17.52 7.16
C TYR A 231 13.13 -17.57 8.68
N ARG A 232 12.41 -16.68 9.38
CA ARG A 232 12.23 -16.74 10.84
C ARG A 232 10.90 -17.42 11.19
N ASP A 233 9.83 -16.92 10.59
CA ASP A 233 8.49 -17.49 10.63
C ASP A 233 7.89 -17.40 9.22
N VAL A 234 7.20 -18.44 8.78
CA VAL A 234 6.37 -18.37 7.56
C VAL A 234 5.02 -17.76 7.96
N ARG A 235 4.64 -16.69 7.26
CA ARG A 235 3.49 -15.85 7.62
C ARG A 235 2.38 -15.87 6.54
N THR A 236 1.91 -17.06 6.21
CA THR A 236 0.85 -17.38 5.25
C THR A 236 -0.56 -17.31 5.88
N TYR A 237 -0.92 -16.16 6.44
CA TYR A 237 -2.18 -16.00 7.17
C TYR A 237 -3.44 -16.17 6.28
N GLY A 238 -4.56 -16.57 6.88
CA GLY A 238 -5.83 -16.70 6.17
C GLY A 238 -5.82 -17.91 5.24
N PHE A 239 -6.23 -17.72 3.99
CA PHE A 239 -6.27 -18.80 2.99
C PHE A 239 -4.91 -19.08 2.33
N TYR A 240 -3.83 -18.41 2.74
CA TYR A 240 -2.52 -18.56 2.09
C TYR A 240 -1.72 -19.79 2.53
N GLU A 241 -2.14 -20.49 3.60
CA GLU A 241 -1.44 -21.69 4.10
C GLU A 241 -1.40 -22.81 3.05
N GLN A 242 -2.42 -22.92 2.21
CA GLN A 242 -2.48 -23.92 1.14
C GLN A 242 -1.31 -23.79 0.15
N TYR A 243 -0.86 -22.57 -0.17
CA TYR A 243 0.26 -22.37 -1.10
C TYR A 243 1.60 -22.65 -0.43
N TYR A 244 1.71 -22.46 0.89
CA TYR A 244 2.89 -22.92 1.62
C TYR A 244 2.99 -24.44 1.60
N GLU A 245 1.87 -25.15 1.84
CA GLU A 245 1.83 -26.60 1.72
C GLU A 245 2.19 -27.05 0.30
N GLU A 246 1.59 -26.47 -0.74
CA GLU A 246 1.91 -26.75 -2.14
C GLU A 246 3.40 -26.53 -2.43
N ALA A 247 3.97 -25.42 -1.96
CA ALA A 247 5.38 -25.10 -2.15
C ALA A 247 6.29 -26.18 -1.57
N ARG A 248 5.99 -26.65 -0.36
CA ARG A 248 6.73 -27.77 0.27
C ARG A 248 6.57 -29.06 -0.51
N GLN A 249 5.37 -29.38 -1.00
CA GLN A 249 5.12 -30.57 -1.81
C GLN A 249 5.91 -30.54 -3.14
N LYS A 250 6.12 -29.35 -3.72
CA LYS A 250 6.98 -29.15 -4.90
C LYS A 250 8.49 -29.13 -4.58
N GLY A 251 8.88 -29.45 -3.36
CA GLY A 251 10.27 -29.56 -2.94
C GLY A 251 10.98 -28.22 -2.72
N ILE A 252 10.23 -27.13 -2.51
CA ILE A 252 10.82 -25.88 -2.01
C ILE A 252 11.20 -26.08 -0.56
N VAL A 253 12.45 -25.77 -0.23
CA VAL A 253 13.00 -25.91 1.12
C VAL A 253 12.81 -24.60 1.87
N PHE A 254 12.27 -24.69 3.07
CA PHE A 254 12.14 -23.59 4.00
C PHE A 254 13.10 -23.86 5.15
#